data_AF-S8EH83-F1
#
_entry.id   AF-S8EH83-F1
#
_cell.length_a   1.000
_cell.length_b   1.000
_cell.length_c   1.000
_cell.angle_alpha   90.00
_cell.angle_beta   90.00
_cell.angle_gamma   90.00
#
_symmetry.space_group_name_H-M   'P 1'
#
loop_
_entity.id
_entity.type
_entity.pdbx_description
1 polymer ?
#
loop_
_entity_poly.entity_id
_entity_poly.type
_entity_poly.pdbx_seq_one_letter_code
_entity_poly.pdbx_strand_id
1 'polypeptide(L)'
;LYDHRFQRTDQWMPVYSWLESLDTDELIKSQDVIDWLTANPEIRDQLYSRHSRYHLMHYIKKCHVKILKRKEKQGLILAKIPPKGDQSVESKRPGSPHYSGNNLSSIPKDTELYKAKHAEALRKYEILVELEKQLLPLFGKGHN
;
A
#
# COMPACT_ATOMS: atom_id res chain seq x y z
N LEU A 1 -12.25 12.25 -2.62
CA LEU A 1 -10.85 12.49 -2.19
C LEU A 1 -10.00 11.32 -2.64
N TYR A 2 -9.44 11.41 -3.85
CA TYR A 2 -8.62 10.34 -4.41
C TYR A 2 -7.22 10.39 -3.81
N ASP A 3 -6.78 9.25 -3.31
CA ASP A 3 -5.47 9.04 -2.71
C ASP A 3 -4.36 9.35 -3.72
N HIS A 4 -3.65 10.47 -3.54
CA HIS A 4 -2.54 10.91 -4.41
C HIS A 4 -1.32 9.97 -4.39
N ARG A 5 -1.37 8.84 -3.66
CA ARG A 5 -0.36 7.76 -3.76
C ARG A 5 -0.33 7.10 -5.15
N PHE A 6 -1.30 7.41 -6.03
CA PHE A 6 -1.47 6.84 -7.36
C PHE A 6 -1.47 7.86 -8.51
N GLN A 7 -0.72 8.97 -8.42
CA GLN A 7 -0.29 9.72 -9.63
C GLN A 7 0.62 8.92 -10.57
N ARG A 8 0.64 7.58 -10.46
CA ARG A 8 1.19 6.69 -11.47
C ARG A 8 0.14 6.55 -12.56
N THR A 9 0.19 7.50 -13.49
CA THR A 9 -0.34 7.48 -14.86
C THR A 9 -1.42 6.42 -15.09
N ASP A 10 -2.67 6.84 -15.32
CA ASP A 10 -3.85 5.99 -15.55
C ASP A 10 -3.60 4.76 -16.45
N GLN A 11 -2.63 4.85 -17.37
CA GLN A 11 -2.14 3.74 -18.21
C GLN A 11 -1.74 2.47 -17.43
N TRP A 12 -1.34 2.57 -16.17
CA TRP A 12 -0.93 1.41 -15.35
C TRP A 12 -2.08 0.83 -14.53
N MET A 13 -3.25 1.47 -14.47
CA MET A 13 -4.40 0.98 -13.70
C MET A 13 -4.82 -0.45 -14.08
N PRO A 14 -4.88 -0.84 -15.36
CA PRO A 14 -5.26 -2.21 -15.73
C PRO A 14 -4.28 -3.25 -15.17
N VAL A 15 -2.98 -2.93 -15.22
CA VAL A 15 -1.92 -3.78 -14.66
C VAL A 15 -2.06 -3.91 -13.14
N TYR A 16 -2.34 -2.82 -12.43
CA TYR A 16 -2.57 -2.88 -10.98
C TYR A 16 -3.79 -3.71 -10.63
N SER A 17 -4.90 -3.48 -11.33
CA SER A 17 -6.16 -4.20 -11.09
C SER A 17 -5.98 -5.70 -11.29
N TRP A 18 -5.25 -6.08 -12.35
CA TRP A 18 -4.88 -7.47 -12.57
C TRP A 18 -4.00 -8.02 -11.45
N LEU A 19 -2.92 -7.34 -11.08
CA LEU A 19 -2.03 -7.81 -10.02
C LEU A 19 -2.72 -7.93 -8.65
N GLU A 20 -3.68 -7.05 -8.34
CA GLU A 20 -4.47 -7.14 -7.10
C GLU A 20 -5.48 -8.28 -7.12
N SER A 21 -5.97 -8.68 -8.31
CA SER A 21 -6.85 -9.85 -8.49
C SER A 21 -6.12 -11.19 -8.31
N LEU A 22 -4.80 -11.21 -8.42
CA LEU A 22 -4.00 -12.40 -8.16
C LEU A 22 -3.96 -12.65 -6.65
N ASP A 23 -4.78 -13.59 -6.18
CA ASP A 23 -4.80 -13.98 -4.77
C ASP A 23 -3.66 -14.95 -4.42
N THR A 24 -2.45 -14.62 -4.86
CA THR A 24 -1.25 -15.43 -4.66
C THR A 24 -0.20 -14.59 -3.95
N ASP A 25 0.39 -15.14 -2.88
CA ASP A 25 1.54 -14.52 -2.21
C ASP A 25 2.87 -14.79 -2.94
N GLU A 26 2.82 -15.57 -4.02
CA GLU A 26 3.98 -15.87 -4.85
C GLU A 26 4.30 -14.75 -5.85
N LEU A 27 5.60 -14.61 -6.15
CA LEU A 27 6.05 -13.68 -7.17
C LEU A 27 5.59 -14.12 -8.54
N ILE A 28 4.92 -13.21 -9.25
CA ILE A 28 4.48 -13.43 -10.62
C ILE A 28 5.64 -13.76 -11.56
N LYS A 29 5.46 -14.80 -12.37
CA LYS A 29 6.49 -15.23 -13.32
C LYS A 29 6.46 -14.34 -14.54
N SER A 30 7.60 -14.29 -15.25
CA SER A 30 7.68 -13.53 -16.51
C SER A 30 6.67 -14.04 -17.55
N GLN A 31 6.34 -15.33 -17.51
CA GLN A 31 5.40 -15.95 -18.45
C GLN A 31 3.97 -15.45 -18.20
N ASP A 32 3.50 -15.45 -16.95
CA ASP A 32 2.16 -14.96 -16.59
C ASP A 32 1.93 -13.51 -17.06
N VAL A 33 2.99 -12.68 -16.98
CA VAL A 33 2.95 -11.31 -17.51
C VAL A 33 2.81 -11.27 -19.02
N ILE A 34 3.53 -12.13 -19.75
CA ILE A 34 3.43 -12.22 -21.20
C ILE A 34 2.04 -12.73 -21.60
N ASP A 35 1.54 -13.75 -20.92
CA ASP A 35 0.23 -14.35 -21.21
C ASP A 35 -0.88 -13.34 -20.99
N TRP A 36 -0.85 -12.60 -19.87
CA TRP A 36 -1.81 -11.55 -19.60
C TRP A 36 -1.74 -10.41 -20.61
N LEU A 37 -0.54 -9.95 -20.98
CA LEU A 37 -0.39 -8.93 -22.03
C LEU A 37 -0.87 -9.45 -23.39
N THR A 38 -0.71 -10.74 -23.68
CA THR A 38 -1.19 -11.34 -24.93
C THR A 38 -2.71 -11.44 -24.96
N ALA A 39 -3.34 -11.69 -23.81
CA ALA A 39 -4.79 -11.68 -23.65
C ALA A 39 -5.42 -10.27 -23.72
N ASN A 40 -4.63 -9.20 -23.51
CA ASN A 40 -5.08 -7.81 -23.52
C ASN A 40 -4.24 -6.96 -24.50
N PRO A 41 -4.41 -7.16 -25.82
CA PRO A 41 -3.55 -6.55 -26.84
C PRO A 41 -3.57 -5.02 -26.84
N GLU A 42 -4.70 -4.40 -26.53
CA GLU A 42 -4.84 -2.94 -26.47
C GLU A 42 -3.99 -2.31 -25.37
N ILE A 43 -3.99 -2.92 -24.18
CA ILE A 43 -3.15 -2.48 -23.05
C ILE A 43 -1.68 -2.76 -23.37
N ARG A 44 -1.40 -3.93 -23.93
CA ARG A 44 -0.05 -4.34 -24.32
C ARG A 44 0.58 -3.36 -25.30
N ASP A 45 -0.12 -3.03 -26.37
CA ASP A 45 0.39 -2.18 -27.43
C ASP A 45 0.58 -0.74 -26.93
N GLN A 46 -0.35 -0.25 -26.09
CA GLN A 46 -0.21 1.05 -25.42
C GLN A 46 1.03 1.10 -24.50
N LEU A 47 1.29 0.03 -23.74
CA LEU A 47 2.43 -0.02 -22.83
C LEU A 47 3.76 -0.17 -23.58
N TYR A 48 3.81 -0.97 -24.64
CA TYR A 48 5.00 -1.12 -25.49
C TYR A 48 5.31 0.11 -26.32
N SER A 49 4.32 0.93 -26.69
CA SER A 49 4.54 2.20 -27.38
C SER A 49 5.41 3.16 -26.55
N ARG A 50 5.30 3.12 -25.22
CA ARG A 50 5.95 4.06 -24.31
C ARG A 50 7.13 3.49 -23.53
N HIS A 51 7.21 2.17 -23.41
CA HIS A 51 8.22 1.52 -22.59
C HIS A 51 8.83 0.32 -23.31
N SER A 52 10.14 0.16 -23.15
CA SER A 52 10.80 -1.05 -23.62
C SER A 52 10.27 -2.28 -22.87
N ARG A 53 10.34 -3.46 -23.51
CA ARG A 53 9.94 -4.72 -22.91
C ARG A 53 10.62 -4.99 -21.56
N TYR A 54 11.90 -4.63 -21.45
CA TYR A 54 12.65 -4.75 -20.20
C TYR A 54 12.05 -3.85 -19.10
N HIS A 55 11.81 -2.58 -19.40
CA HIS A 55 11.25 -1.63 -18.43
C HIS A 55 9.84 -2.04 -17.99
N LEU A 56 9.00 -2.46 -18.93
CA LEU A 56 7.66 -2.96 -18.65
C LEU A 56 7.70 -4.12 -17.66
N MET A 57 8.47 -5.16 -17.98
CA MET A 57 8.59 -6.36 -17.16
C MET A 57 9.16 -6.04 -15.76
N HIS A 58 10.23 -5.25 -15.70
CA HIS A 58 10.83 -4.83 -14.43
C HIS A 58 9.83 -4.05 -13.57
N TYR A 59 9.07 -3.13 -14.18
CA TYR A 59 8.12 -2.30 -13.47
C TYR A 59 6.93 -3.10 -12.93
N ILE A 60 6.36 -4.00 -13.72
CA ILE A 60 5.28 -4.90 -13.30
C ILE A 60 5.71 -5.73 -12.10
N LYS A 61 6.91 -6.33 -12.14
CA LYS A 61 7.48 -7.08 -11.00
C LYS A 61 7.63 -6.19 -9.75
N LYS A 62 8.11 -4.96 -9.93
CA LYS A 62 8.21 -3.98 -8.84
C LYS A 62 6.84 -3.64 -8.23
N CYS A 63 5.79 -3.56 -9.05
CA CYS A 63 4.42 -3.32 -8.59
C CYS A 63 3.91 -4.49 -7.76
N HIS A 64 4.11 -5.72 -8.24
CA HIS A 64 3.71 -6.94 -7.53
C HIS A 64 4.37 -7.05 -6.16
N VAL A 65 5.68 -6.83 -6.07
CA VAL A 65 6.40 -6.80 -4.77
C VAL A 65 5.80 -5.77 -3.81
N LYS A 66 5.37 -4.60 -4.30
CA LYS A 66 4.73 -3.59 -3.46
C LYS A 66 3.34 -4.02 -2.99
N ILE A 67 2.58 -4.73 -3.82
CA ILE A 67 1.25 -5.28 -3.48
C ILE A 67 1.41 -6.38 -2.43
N LEU A 68 2.32 -7.34 -2.64
CA LEU A 68 2.62 -8.40 -1.66
C LEU A 68 3.00 -7.83 -0.29
N LYS A 69 3.91 -6.85 -0.25
CA LYS A 69 4.28 -6.15 1.01
C LYS A 69 3.12 -5.40 1.66
N ARG A 70 2.12 -4.96 0.87
CA ARG A 70 0.91 -4.32 1.41
C ARG A 70 -0.06 -5.37 1.95
N LYS A 71 -0.28 -6.47 1.23
CA LYS A 71 -1.12 -7.60 1.65
C LYS A 71 -0.59 -8.22 2.95
N GLU A 72 0.72 -8.45 3.05
CA GLU A 72 1.36 -8.94 4.29
C GLU A 72 1.08 -7.99 5.47
N LYS A 73 1.28 -6.68 5.28
CA LYS A 73 1.01 -5.68 6.34
C LYS A 73 -0.48 -5.59 6.70
N GLN A 74 -1.38 -5.70 5.72
CA GLN A 74 -2.82 -5.67 5.96
C GLN A 74 -3.31 -6.96 6.63
N GLY A 75 -2.77 -8.12 6.24
CA GLY A 75 -3.02 -9.40 6.91
C GLY A 75 -2.55 -9.39 8.36
N LEU A 76 -1.39 -8.77 8.64
CA LEU A 76 -0.94 -8.52 10.02
C LEU A 76 -1.85 -7.55 10.79
N ILE A 77 -2.49 -6.59 10.13
CA ILE A 77 -3.44 -5.67 10.78
C ILE A 77 -4.78 -6.37 11.03
N LEU A 78 -5.25 -7.21 10.09
CA LEU A 78 -6.48 -7.99 10.21
C LEU A 78 -6.34 -9.09 11.27
N ALA A 79 -5.18 -9.75 11.36
CA ALA A 79 -4.86 -10.73 12.40
C ALA A 79 -4.62 -10.10 13.79
N LYS A 80 -4.46 -8.77 13.88
CA LYS A 80 -4.30 -8.03 15.14
C LYS A 80 -5.63 -7.53 15.74
N ILE A 81 -6.77 -7.96 15.22
CA ILE A 81 -8.04 -7.87 15.94
C ILE A 81 -8.26 -9.23 16.62
N PRO A 82 -7.78 -9.45 17.86
CA PRO A 82 -8.07 -10.67 18.58
C PRO A 82 -9.55 -10.66 19.01
N PRO A 83 -10.34 -11.70 18.72
CA PRO A 83 -11.37 -12.08 19.68
C PRO A 83 -10.62 -12.51 20.94
N LYS A 84 -10.99 -11.94 22.09
CA LYS A 84 -10.46 -12.32 23.40
C LYS A 84 -10.44 -13.84 23.54
N GLY A 85 -9.27 -14.41 23.85
CA GLY A 85 -9.12 -15.84 24.08
C GLY A 85 -7.66 -16.20 24.34
N ASP A 86 -7.38 -16.55 25.58
CA ASP A 86 -6.07 -16.81 26.18
C ASP A 86 -5.24 -17.97 25.56
N GLN A 87 -3.94 -17.91 25.86
CA GLN A 87 -2.91 -18.97 25.91
C GLN A 87 -2.02 -19.22 24.66
N SER A 88 -0.77 -18.76 24.80
CA SER A 88 0.48 -19.56 24.79
C SER A 88 0.50 -20.82 23.93
N VAL A 89 1.36 -20.87 22.90
CA VAL A 89 2.57 -21.74 22.92
C VAL A 89 3.62 -21.24 21.91
N GLU A 90 4.86 -21.23 22.39
CA GLU A 90 6.15 -21.20 21.70
C GLU A 90 6.22 -22.07 20.42
N SER A 91 6.83 -21.56 19.35
CA SER A 91 7.48 -22.39 18.33
C SER A 91 8.64 -21.65 17.67
N LYS A 92 9.86 -21.99 18.13
CA LYS A 92 11.14 -21.70 17.47
C LYS A 92 11.23 -22.40 16.11
N ARG A 93 11.71 -21.70 15.07
CA ARG A 93 12.61 -22.25 14.04
C ARG A 93 13.57 -21.16 13.49
N PRO A 94 14.75 -21.55 12.98
CA PRO A 94 15.96 -20.72 13.03
C PRO A 94 16.37 -20.09 11.68
N GLY A 95 17.07 -18.95 11.76
CA GLY A 95 18.12 -18.53 10.83
C GLY A 95 17.72 -17.91 9.49
N SER A 96 17.70 -16.57 9.41
CA SER A 96 18.04 -15.83 8.18
C SER A 96 18.33 -14.34 8.51
N PRO A 97 19.27 -13.68 7.81
CA PRO A 97 20.04 -12.57 8.34
C PRO A 97 19.23 -11.27 8.43
N HIS A 98 19.53 -10.53 9.48
CA HIS A 98 19.02 -9.21 9.83
C HIS A 98 18.73 -8.31 8.61
N TYR A 99 17.44 -8.12 8.33
CA TYR A 99 16.94 -6.85 7.85
C TYR A 99 16.18 -6.21 9.01
N SER A 100 16.70 -5.07 9.48
CA SER A 100 16.07 -4.22 10.49
C SER A 100 14.72 -3.73 9.97
N GLY A 101 13.69 -4.56 10.17
CA GLY A 101 12.31 -4.27 9.91
C GLY A 101 11.70 -3.67 11.17
N ASN A 102 11.48 -2.36 11.16
CA ASN A 102 10.81 -1.62 12.21
C ASN A 102 9.49 -2.30 12.63
N ASN A 103 9.53 -3.06 13.71
CA ASN A 103 8.36 -3.52 14.45
C ASN A 103 7.76 -2.32 15.19
N LEU A 104 6.87 -1.57 14.52
CA LEU A 104 6.27 -0.34 15.07
C LEU A 104 5.18 -0.59 16.12
N SER A 105 4.82 -1.84 16.43
CA SER A 105 3.81 -2.14 17.47
C SER A 105 4.39 -2.33 18.87
N SER A 106 5.71 -2.18 19.05
CA SER A 106 6.36 -2.27 20.37
C SER A 106 7.23 -1.06 20.71
N ILE A 107 7.18 0.01 19.91
CA ILE A 107 7.97 1.22 20.19
C ILE A 107 7.46 1.85 21.49
N PRO A 108 8.28 1.92 22.55
CA PRO A 108 7.91 2.60 23.78
C PRO A 108 7.47 4.02 23.47
N LYS A 109 6.40 4.49 24.13
CA LYS A 109 5.86 5.86 23.98
C LYS A 109 6.91 6.96 24.23
N ASP A 110 8.02 6.59 24.88
CA ASP A 110 9.15 7.47 25.17
C ASP A 110 10.21 7.56 24.07
N THR A 111 10.08 6.76 23.00
CA THR A 111 11.05 6.76 21.90
C THR A 111 10.94 8.05 21.10
N GLU A 112 12.08 8.68 20.79
CA GLU A 112 12.15 9.92 20.01
C GLU A 112 11.39 9.83 18.67
N LEU A 113 11.40 8.66 18.03
CA LEU A 113 10.63 8.40 16.82
C LEU A 113 9.10 8.46 17.04
N TYR A 114 8.61 7.97 18.19
CA TYR A 114 7.20 8.04 18.55
C TYR A 114 6.78 9.49 18.81
N LYS A 115 7.59 10.24 19.57
CA LYS A 115 7.34 11.67 19.84
C LYS A 115 7.33 12.49 18.56
N ALA A 116 8.29 12.29 17.67
CA ALA A 116 8.35 12.98 16.38
C ALA A 116 7.11 12.72 15.52
N LYS A 117 6.68 11.45 15.43
CA LYS A 117 5.45 11.09 14.68
C LYS A 117 4.19 11.62 15.32
N HIS A 118 4.11 11.62 16.65
CA HIS A 118 2.97 12.17 17.37
C HIS A 118 2.87 13.68 17.18
N ALA A 119 4.01 14.40 17.23
CA ALA A 119 4.06 15.82 16.95
C ALA A 119 3.67 16.15 15.50
N GLU A 120 4.13 15.35 14.53
CA GLU A 120 3.74 15.50 13.13
C GLU A 120 2.24 15.27 12.93
N ALA A 121 1.68 14.24 13.58
CA ALA A 121 0.26 13.93 13.55
C ALA A 121 -0.59 15.05 14.18
N LEU A 122 -0.13 15.61 15.31
CA LEU A 122 -0.81 16.72 15.98
C LEU A 122 -0.85 17.97 15.09
N ARG A 123 0.28 18.35 14.47
CA ARG A 123 0.31 19.48 13.53
C ARG A 123 -0.64 19.28 12.35
N LYS A 124 -0.71 18.06 11.81
CA LYS A 124 -1.65 17.73 10.72
C LYS A 124 -3.10 17.87 11.16
N TYR A 125 -3.42 17.41 12.38
CA TYR A 125 -4.75 17.57 12.95
C TYR A 125 -5.13 19.05 13.13
N GLU A 126 -4.24 19.88 13.66
CA GLU A 126 -4.48 21.32 13.82
C GLU A 126 -4.80 22.00 12.49
N ILE A 127 -4.05 21.68 11.43
CA ILE A 127 -4.31 22.21 10.08
C ILE A 127 -5.68 21.77 9.58
N LEU A 128 -6.07 20.50 9.78
CA LEU A 128 -7.37 20.00 9.35
C LEU A 128 -8.52 20.68 10.10
N VAL A 129 -8.39 20.90 11.41
CA VAL A 129 -9.39 21.62 12.21
C VAL A 129 -9.52 23.07 11.76
N GLU A 130 -8.40 23.72 11.44
CA GLU A 130 -8.43 25.10 10.94
C GLU A 130 -9.10 25.20 9.56
N LEU A 131 -8.81 24.25 8.66
CA LEU A 131 -9.49 24.15 7.37
C LEU A 131 -10.98 23.88 7.52
N GLU A 132 -11.38 22.99 8.43
CA GLU A 132 -12.78 22.72 8.74
C GLU A 132 -13.49 24.00 9.20
N LYS A 133 -12.89 24.78 10.10
CA LYS A 133 -13.44 26.07 10.54
C LYS A 133 -13.61 27.08 9.41
N GLN A 134 -12.69 27.12 8.45
CA GLN A 134 -12.78 28.02 7.29
C GLN A 134 -13.88 27.59 6.31
N LEU A 135 -14.11 26.28 6.20
CA LEU A 135 -15.09 25.72 5.28
C LEU A 135 -16.51 25.69 5.84
N LEU A 136 -16.68 25.50 7.16
CA LEU A 136 -17.99 25.44 7.84
C LEU A 136 -18.92 26.63 7.52
N PRO A 137 -18.46 27.90 7.50
CA PRO A 137 -19.29 29.04 7.12
C PRO A 137 -19.70 29.06 5.64
N LEU A 138 -18.90 28.46 4.74
CA LEU A 138 -19.17 28.42 3.30
C LEU A 138 -20.27 27.43 2.95
N PHE A 139 -20.40 26.35 3.74
CA PHE A 139 -21.47 25.35 3.58
C PHE A 139 -22.77 25.73 4.31
N GLY A 140 -22.79 26.85 5.05
CA GLY A 140 -23.89 27.26 5.93
C GLY A 140 -24.82 28.36 5.41
N LYS A 141 -24.81 28.73 4.12
CA LYS A 141 -25.77 29.73 3.61
C LYS A 141 -26.15 29.59 2.14
N GLY A 142 -27.24 28.85 1.92
CA GLY A 142 -28.12 28.91 0.74
C GLY A 142 -29.46 28.26 1.15
N HIS A 143 -30.28 28.98 1.92
CA HIS A 143 -31.52 29.67 1.49
C HIS A 143 -32.54 28.76 0.78
N ASN A 144 -33.67 28.60 1.49
CA ASN A 144 -35.03 28.32 0.99
C ASN A 144 -35.37 29.10 -0.29
#